data_AF-A0A1T1HEE0-F1
#
_entry.id   AF-A0A1T1HEE0-F1
#
_cell.length_a   1.000
_cell.length_b   1.000
_cell.length_c   1.000
_cell.angle_alpha   90.00
_cell.angle_beta   90.00
_cell.angle_gamma   90.00
#
_symmetry.space_group_name_H-M   'P 1'
#
loop_
_entity.id
_entity.type
_entity.pdbx_description
1 polymer ?
#
loop_
_entity_poly.entity_id
_entity_poly.type
_entity_poly.pdbx_seq_one_letter_code
_entity_poly.pdbx_strand_id
1 'polypeptide(L)'
;MSQSSQFKKKYTKKTEKIDILTQKLQSRGLTINNRKTALNALTFIGYFRLRGYFYPYYHKTTERKPKPIEPKTFKAGTTFDDIIALYEFDRQFRLLILEEIQKVEIGLRTALSEHMAEKYGPHWFMNLSILSSDFDYEGFFKRIKDAKEVFIKHYEETYSFPKHPPSWMITEVLTFGTWSKAYSELQSSDQKHIAKKFGVNSIDVMTSWFHSLTHLRNLCAHHNRVWNRDMHVFIPKDTDFLKEHMKQKNTIYSRLCILKYLSDQIDISDNFLGRLQKLFLNAPAIINSKTMGFIDNWEKTALWRPTPVLASQKVRLLLAEKRRGRS
;
A
#
# COMPACT_ATOMS: atom_id res chain seq x y z
N MET A 1 -1.26 41.86 6.53
CA MET A 1 -1.23 40.48 5.97
C MET A 1 -2.39 40.35 4.98
N SER A 2 -2.10 40.44 3.68
CA SER A 2 -3.12 40.35 2.63
C SER A 2 -3.53 38.89 2.44
N GLN A 3 -4.72 38.52 2.92
CA GLN A 3 -5.36 37.26 2.54
C GLN A 3 -5.84 37.42 1.09
N SER A 4 -5.10 36.88 0.14
CA SER A 4 -5.59 36.76 -1.24
C SER A 4 -6.76 35.79 -1.25
N SER A 5 -8.00 36.31 -1.23
CA SER A 5 -9.19 35.49 -1.45
C SER A 5 -9.13 34.99 -2.90
N GLN A 6 -8.70 33.74 -3.08
CA GLN A 6 -8.61 33.13 -4.39
C GLN A 6 -10.04 32.81 -4.84
N PHE A 7 -10.66 33.74 -5.58
CA PHE A 7 -12.01 33.54 -6.14
C PHE A 7 -12.06 32.22 -6.91
N LYS A 8 -12.87 31.28 -6.41
CA LYS A 8 -13.10 29.99 -7.06
C LYS A 8 -13.82 30.24 -8.38
N LYS A 9 -13.19 29.90 -9.50
CA LYS A 9 -13.79 30.05 -10.83
C LYS A 9 -14.84 28.96 -11.06
N LYS A 10 -15.98 29.31 -11.68
CA LYS A 10 -16.98 28.34 -12.15
C LYS A 10 -16.33 27.40 -13.17
N TYR A 11 -16.59 26.09 -13.05
CA TYR A 11 -16.08 25.11 -13.99
C TYR A 11 -16.86 25.19 -15.31
N THR A 12 -16.20 25.65 -16.38
CA THR A 12 -16.80 25.82 -17.72
C THR A 12 -16.13 24.98 -18.80
N LYS A 13 -15.20 24.09 -18.42
CA LYS A 13 -14.44 23.26 -19.38
C LYS A 13 -15.35 22.21 -20.01
N LYS A 14 -15.32 22.15 -21.33
CA LYS A 14 -16.03 21.13 -22.12
C LYS A 14 -15.19 19.87 -22.27
N THR A 15 -15.85 18.75 -22.56
CA THR A 15 -15.17 17.52 -22.98
C THR A 15 -14.45 17.77 -24.31
N GLU A 16 -13.16 17.43 -24.37
CA GLU A 16 -12.36 17.54 -25.59
C GLU A 16 -12.32 16.19 -26.32
N LYS A 17 -12.40 16.20 -27.65
CA LYS A 17 -12.22 14.99 -28.47
C LYS A 17 -10.75 14.53 -28.42
N ILE A 18 -10.51 13.23 -28.60
CA ILE A 18 -9.18 12.63 -28.48
C ILE A 18 -8.18 13.22 -29.49
N ASP A 19 -8.60 13.51 -30.72
CA ASP A 19 -7.74 14.17 -31.71
C ASP A 19 -7.31 15.57 -31.29
N ILE A 20 -8.22 16.34 -30.68
CA ILE A 20 -7.93 17.68 -30.14
C ILE A 20 -6.95 17.57 -28.98
N LEU A 21 -7.13 16.58 -28.09
CA LEU A 21 -6.18 16.32 -27.01
C LEU A 21 -4.79 15.98 -27.54
N THR A 22 -4.71 15.20 -28.61
CA THR A 22 -3.44 14.84 -29.27
C THR A 22 -2.75 16.07 -29.85
N GLN A 23 -3.48 16.90 -30.60
CA GLN A 23 -2.95 18.16 -31.15
C GLN A 23 -2.48 19.11 -30.04
N LYS A 24 -3.23 19.20 -28.94
CA LYS A 24 -2.89 20.01 -27.76
C LYS A 24 -1.64 19.52 -27.05
N LEU A 25 -1.38 18.22 -27.03
CA LEU A 25 -0.13 17.67 -26.48
C LEU A 25 1.06 18.02 -27.39
N GLN A 26 0.89 17.87 -28.71
CA GLN A 26 1.92 18.24 -29.69
C GLN A 26 2.25 19.74 -29.65
N SER A 27 1.24 20.62 -29.58
CA SER A 27 1.45 22.06 -29.49
C SER A 27 2.13 22.51 -28.20
N ARG A 28 2.14 21.66 -27.17
CA ARG A 28 2.88 21.87 -25.91
C ARG A 28 4.31 21.32 -25.95
N GLY A 29 4.76 20.80 -27.08
CA GLY A 29 6.11 20.26 -27.26
C GLY A 29 6.24 18.76 -26.97
N LEU A 30 5.13 17.99 -26.90
CA LEU A 30 5.21 16.53 -26.79
C LEU A 30 5.37 15.90 -28.17
N THR A 31 6.46 15.17 -28.38
CA THR A 31 6.67 14.42 -29.62
C THR A 31 5.82 13.16 -29.61
N ILE A 32 5.02 12.95 -30.67
CA ILE A 32 4.19 11.74 -30.84
C ILE A 32 4.70 10.98 -32.05
N ASN A 33 5.57 10.00 -31.82
CA ASN A 33 6.18 9.17 -32.87
C ASN A 33 5.14 8.28 -33.56
N ASN A 34 4.24 7.69 -32.78
CA ASN A 34 3.17 6.83 -33.27
C ASN A 34 1.80 7.36 -32.85
N ARG A 35 1.12 8.04 -33.78
CA ARG A 35 -0.21 8.62 -33.53
C ARG A 35 -1.24 7.56 -33.13
N LYS A 36 -1.22 6.37 -33.75
CA LYS A 36 -2.17 5.29 -33.44
C LYS A 36 -2.03 4.83 -31.97
N THR A 37 -0.79 4.65 -31.51
CA THR A 37 -0.51 4.29 -30.11
C THR A 37 -1.01 5.37 -29.15
N ALA A 38 -0.77 6.64 -29.45
CA ALA A 38 -1.23 7.75 -28.62
C ALA A 38 -2.77 7.85 -28.55
N LEU A 39 -3.46 7.69 -29.68
CA LEU A 39 -4.92 7.67 -29.73
C LEU A 39 -5.49 6.51 -28.89
N ASN A 40 -4.94 5.30 -29.04
CA ASN A 40 -5.36 4.14 -28.25
C ASN A 40 -5.16 4.36 -26.75
N ALA A 41 -3.99 4.87 -26.34
CA ALA A 41 -3.71 5.17 -24.94
C ALA A 41 -4.65 6.24 -24.38
N LEU A 42 -4.90 7.33 -25.12
CA LEU A 42 -5.83 8.37 -24.69
C LEU A 42 -7.28 7.88 -24.62
N THR A 43 -7.65 6.90 -25.45
CA THR A 43 -8.97 6.25 -25.45
C THR A 43 -9.16 5.35 -24.23
N PHE A 44 -8.22 4.43 -23.98
CA PHE A 44 -8.42 3.34 -23.00
C PHE A 44 -7.75 3.59 -21.64
N ILE A 45 -6.68 4.40 -21.57
CA ILE A 45 -6.07 4.82 -20.30
C ILE A 45 -6.70 6.13 -19.82
N GLY A 46 -7.00 7.04 -20.75
CA GLY A 46 -7.64 8.32 -20.47
C GLY A 46 -6.65 9.45 -20.18
N TYR A 47 -6.90 10.61 -20.77
CA TYR A 47 -6.05 11.81 -20.62
C TYR A 47 -5.85 12.24 -19.16
N PHE A 48 -6.90 12.21 -18.34
CA PHE A 48 -6.80 12.65 -16.94
C PHE A 48 -5.87 11.76 -16.10
N ARG A 49 -5.87 10.45 -16.36
CA ARG A 49 -4.96 9.49 -15.74
C ARG A 49 -3.52 9.73 -16.19
N LEU A 50 -3.30 9.84 -17.51
CA LEU A 50 -1.98 10.13 -18.09
C LEU A 50 -1.42 11.49 -17.65
N ARG A 51 -2.28 12.46 -17.35
CA ARG A 51 -1.87 13.78 -16.87
C ARG A 51 -1.03 13.74 -15.59
N GLY A 52 -1.24 12.74 -14.73
CA GLY A 52 -0.39 12.53 -13.56
C GLY A 52 1.08 12.21 -13.92
N TYR A 53 1.31 11.65 -15.10
CA TYR A 53 2.61 11.21 -15.60
C TYR A 53 3.25 12.21 -16.57
N PHE A 54 2.51 13.21 -17.06
CA PHE A 54 3.08 14.37 -17.78
C PHE A 54 3.90 15.28 -16.86
N TYR A 55 3.51 15.38 -15.58
CA TYR A 55 4.04 16.34 -14.62
C TYR A 55 5.59 16.38 -14.50
N PRO A 56 6.32 15.26 -14.50
CA PRO A 56 7.79 15.24 -14.43
C PRO A 56 8.47 15.83 -15.67
N TYR A 57 7.78 15.78 -16.81
CA TYR A 57 8.28 16.21 -18.11
C TYR A 57 7.93 17.66 -18.45
N TYR A 58 7.15 18.36 -17.62
CA TYR A 58 6.94 19.79 -17.79
C TYR A 58 8.15 20.62 -17.32
N HIS A 59 8.29 21.82 -17.90
CA HIS A 59 9.13 22.86 -17.32
C HIS A 59 8.60 23.25 -15.94
N LYS A 60 9.49 23.37 -14.95
CA LYS A 60 9.14 23.66 -13.56
C LYS A 60 9.91 24.84 -13.01
N THR A 61 9.34 25.50 -12.01
CA THR A 61 9.99 26.54 -11.23
C THR A 61 11.18 25.99 -10.43
N THR A 62 12.10 26.88 -10.05
CA THR A 62 13.31 26.58 -9.27
C THR A 62 13.10 26.66 -7.74
N GLU A 63 11.86 26.90 -7.30
CA GLU A 63 11.49 26.96 -5.89
C GLU A 63 11.70 25.61 -5.16
N ARG A 64 11.77 25.65 -3.83
CA ARG A 64 11.88 24.46 -2.96
C ARG A 64 10.86 23.36 -3.26
N LYS A 65 9.66 23.73 -3.73
CA LYS A 65 8.65 22.79 -4.27
C LYS A 65 8.38 23.14 -5.73
N PRO A 66 9.09 22.50 -6.68
CA PRO A 66 8.96 22.81 -8.11
C PRO A 66 7.53 22.62 -8.61
N LYS A 67 6.98 23.64 -9.27
CA LYS A 67 5.63 23.60 -9.89
C LYS A 67 5.75 23.79 -11.39
N PRO A 68 4.85 23.19 -12.20
CA PRO A 68 4.85 23.44 -13.64
C PRO A 68 4.63 24.91 -13.93
N ILE A 69 5.45 25.46 -14.81
CA ILE A 69 5.30 26.83 -15.32
C ILE A 69 4.06 26.85 -16.23
N GLU A 70 3.24 27.89 -16.13
CA GLU A 70 2.10 28.10 -17.04
C GLU A 70 2.51 29.06 -18.18
N PRO A 71 2.11 28.80 -19.43
CA PRO A 71 1.38 27.61 -19.87
C PRO A 71 2.24 26.34 -19.80
N LYS A 72 1.65 25.22 -19.38
CA LYS A 72 2.35 23.93 -19.29
C LYS A 72 2.91 23.48 -20.64
N THR A 73 4.23 23.51 -20.78
CA THR A 73 5.01 22.99 -21.91
C THR A 73 5.93 21.85 -21.47
N PHE A 74 6.14 20.89 -22.36
CA PHE A 74 7.03 19.75 -22.16
C PHE A 74 8.50 20.15 -22.42
N LYS A 75 9.42 19.52 -21.70
CA LYS A 75 10.86 19.65 -21.94
C LYS A 75 11.20 19.12 -23.34
N ALA A 76 12.18 19.75 -23.99
CA ALA A 76 12.65 19.33 -25.31
C ALA A 76 13.01 17.82 -25.33
N GLY A 77 12.65 17.15 -26.41
CA GLY A 77 12.89 15.71 -26.59
C GLY A 77 11.91 14.78 -25.85
N THR A 78 10.97 15.30 -25.06
CA THR A 78 9.96 14.45 -24.42
C THR A 78 9.05 13.82 -25.47
N THR A 79 8.94 12.49 -25.45
CA THR A 79 8.05 11.72 -26.31
C THR A 79 6.82 11.23 -25.56
N PHE A 80 5.76 10.88 -26.28
CA PHE A 80 4.60 10.21 -25.70
C PHE A 80 4.97 8.84 -25.10
N ASP A 81 5.94 8.15 -25.71
CA ASP A 81 6.42 6.84 -25.24
C ASP A 81 7.07 6.96 -23.87
N ASP A 82 7.78 8.06 -23.56
CA ASP A 82 8.32 8.33 -22.22
C ASP A 82 7.23 8.42 -21.14
N ILE A 83 6.06 8.95 -21.51
CA ILE A 83 4.92 9.02 -20.59
C ILE A 83 4.35 7.62 -20.35
N ILE A 84 4.20 6.84 -21.42
CA ILE A 84 3.66 5.48 -21.33
C ILE A 84 4.61 4.57 -20.57
N ALA A 85 5.92 4.68 -20.78
CA ALA A 85 6.93 3.93 -20.05
C ALA A 85 6.87 4.23 -18.54
N LEU A 86 6.67 5.49 -18.16
CA LEU A 86 6.49 5.89 -16.76
C LEU A 86 5.18 5.38 -16.16
N TYR A 87 4.08 5.42 -16.93
CA TYR A 87 2.79 4.84 -16.52
C TYR A 87 2.91 3.32 -16.29
N GLU A 88 3.62 2.62 -17.18
CA GLU A 88 3.81 1.19 -17.13
C GLU A 88 4.73 0.77 -15.98
N PHE A 89 5.81 1.52 -15.73
CA PHE A 89 6.63 1.34 -14.52
C PHE A 89 5.76 1.39 -13.25
N ASP A 90 4.92 2.41 -13.09
CA ASP A 90 4.06 2.53 -11.92
C ASP A 90 2.99 1.42 -11.86
N ARG A 91 2.54 0.89 -13.01
CA ARG A 91 1.66 -0.28 -13.07
C ARG A 91 2.35 -1.52 -12.51
N GLN A 92 3.56 -1.83 -12.98
CA GLN A 92 4.33 -2.97 -12.50
C GLN A 92 4.70 -2.81 -11.03
N PHE A 93 5.02 -1.59 -10.61
CA PHE A 93 5.31 -1.27 -9.21
C PHE A 93 4.11 -1.55 -8.29
N ARG A 94 2.89 -1.16 -8.69
CA ARG A 94 1.67 -1.48 -7.93
C ARG A 94 1.42 -2.98 -7.81
N LEU A 95 1.67 -3.74 -8.88
CA LEU A 95 1.47 -5.20 -8.85
C LEU A 95 2.41 -5.87 -7.87
N LEU A 96 3.69 -5.49 -7.90
CA LEU A 96 4.70 -5.97 -6.97
C LEU A 96 4.32 -5.65 -5.52
N ILE A 97 3.84 -4.42 -5.26
CA ILE A 97 3.40 -4.01 -3.91
C ILE A 97 2.18 -4.83 -3.46
N LEU A 98 1.21 -5.07 -4.34
CA LEU A 98 0.00 -5.84 -4.02
C LEU A 98 0.34 -7.28 -3.62
N GLU A 99 1.28 -7.90 -4.32
CA GLU A 99 1.72 -9.26 -4.04
C GLU A 99 2.37 -9.38 -2.66
N GLU A 100 3.22 -8.43 -2.27
CA GLU A 100 3.78 -8.40 -0.91
C GLU A 100 2.72 -8.12 0.16
N ILE A 101 1.78 -7.21 -0.13
CA ILE A 101 0.70 -6.89 0.81
C ILE A 101 -0.19 -8.10 1.03
N GLN A 102 -0.46 -8.91 0.00
CA GLN A 102 -1.26 -10.12 0.12
C GLN A 102 -0.70 -11.06 1.20
N LYS A 103 0.62 -11.23 1.29
CA LYS A 103 1.25 -12.02 2.36
C LYS A 103 0.90 -11.46 3.73
N VAL A 104 1.06 -10.15 3.92
CA VAL A 104 0.76 -9.47 5.19
C VAL A 104 -0.71 -9.56 5.56
N GLU A 105 -1.61 -9.43 4.57
CA GLU A 105 -3.06 -9.57 4.74
C GLU A 105 -3.42 -10.99 5.21
N ILE A 106 -2.87 -12.02 4.57
CA ILE A 106 -3.05 -13.43 4.96
C ILE A 106 -2.45 -13.68 6.36
N GLY A 107 -1.25 -13.17 6.62
CA GLY A 107 -0.61 -13.30 7.93
C GLY A 107 -1.46 -12.69 9.04
N LEU A 108 -2.00 -11.48 8.84
CA LEU A 108 -2.85 -10.81 9.84
C LEU A 108 -4.12 -11.61 10.10
N ARG A 109 -4.86 -11.96 9.05
CA ARG A 109 -6.16 -12.63 9.23
C ARG A 109 -6.01 -13.98 9.93
N THR A 110 -4.98 -14.76 9.59
CA THR A 110 -4.69 -16.03 10.25
C THR A 110 -4.27 -15.82 11.70
N ALA A 111 -3.26 -14.96 11.95
CA ALA A 111 -2.76 -14.70 13.30
C ALA A 111 -3.86 -14.20 14.25
N LEU A 112 -4.73 -13.32 13.76
CA LEU A 112 -5.85 -12.79 14.51
C LEU A 112 -6.93 -13.86 14.74
N SER A 113 -7.37 -14.55 13.67
CA SER A 113 -8.42 -15.55 13.77
C SER A 113 -8.05 -16.70 14.71
N GLU A 114 -6.82 -17.21 14.61
CA GLU A 114 -6.34 -18.30 15.48
C GLU A 114 -6.30 -17.87 16.95
N HIS A 115 -5.62 -16.75 17.25
CA HIS A 115 -5.46 -16.28 18.62
C HIS A 115 -6.81 -16.01 19.29
N MET A 116 -7.71 -15.33 18.58
CA MET A 116 -9.01 -14.99 19.12
C MET A 116 -9.93 -16.22 19.23
N ALA A 117 -9.87 -17.15 18.27
CA ALA A 117 -10.66 -18.38 18.33
C ALA A 117 -10.21 -19.33 19.44
N GLU A 118 -8.89 -19.45 19.67
CA GLU A 118 -8.34 -20.25 20.76
C GLU A 118 -8.75 -19.70 22.13
N LYS A 119 -8.73 -18.37 22.29
CA LYS A 119 -8.99 -17.72 23.59
C LYS A 119 -10.47 -17.52 23.89
N TYR A 120 -11.29 -17.20 22.89
CA TYR A 120 -12.70 -16.79 23.08
C TYR A 120 -13.70 -17.64 22.29
N GLY A 121 -13.24 -18.67 21.60
CA GLY A 121 -14.06 -19.55 20.77
C GLY A 121 -14.20 -19.09 19.31
N PRO A 122 -14.63 -19.99 18.42
CA PRO A 122 -14.62 -19.80 16.97
C PRO A 122 -15.41 -18.58 16.47
N HIS A 123 -16.42 -18.17 17.24
CA HIS A 123 -17.34 -17.06 16.92
C HIS A 123 -17.08 -15.81 17.78
N TRP A 124 -15.84 -15.61 18.24
CA TRP A 124 -15.44 -14.51 19.13
C TRP A 124 -15.95 -13.11 18.71
N PHE A 125 -16.03 -12.84 17.40
CA PHE A 125 -16.50 -11.56 16.84
C PHE A 125 -17.98 -11.26 17.14
N MET A 126 -18.73 -12.25 17.64
CA MET A 126 -20.11 -12.07 18.11
C MET A 126 -20.19 -11.61 19.58
N ASN A 127 -19.08 -11.61 20.32
CA ASN A 127 -19.05 -11.19 21.71
C ASN A 127 -18.63 -9.72 21.84
N LEU A 128 -19.58 -8.85 22.21
CA LEU A 128 -19.32 -7.41 22.28
C LEU A 128 -18.34 -7.02 23.39
N SER A 129 -18.19 -7.84 24.43
CA SER A 129 -17.40 -7.52 25.62
C SER A 129 -15.88 -7.61 25.41
N ILE A 130 -15.43 -8.28 24.35
CA ILE A 130 -14.00 -8.50 24.05
C ILE A 130 -13.46 -7.55 22.98
N LEU A 131 -14.28 -6.61 22.53
CA LEU A 131 -13.93 -5.57 21.56
C LEU A 131 -14.19 -4.18 22.17
N SER A 132 -13.64 -3.17 21.52
CA SER A 132 -13.91 -1.77 21.80
C SER A 132 -15.40 -1.43 21.67
N SER A 133 -15.87 -0.49 22.49
CA SER A 133 -17.22 0.05 22.40
C SER A 133 -17.52 0.73 21.06
N ASP A 134 -16.48 1.20 20.37
CA ASP A 134 -16.58 1.93 19.10
C ASP A 134 -16.51 1.00 17.88
N PHE A 135 -16.50 -0.32 18.08
CA PHE A 135 -16.50 -1.28 16.98
C PHE A 135 -17.81 -1.20 16.18
N ASP A 136 -17.69 -1.00 14.87
CA ASP A 136 -18.82 -0.94 13.94
C ASP A 136 -19.37 -2.35 13.65
N TYR A 137 -20.16 -2.86 14.59
CA TYR A 137 -20.78 -4.18 14.48
C TYR A 137 -21.70 -4.30 13.27
N GLU A 138 -22.56 -3.31 13.05
CA GLU A 138 -23.51 -3.34 11.94
C GLU A 138 -22.79 -3.40 10.59
N GLY A 139 -21.79 -2.55 10.40
CA GLY A 139 -20.96 -2.55 9.19
C GLY A 139 -20.13 -3.83 9.04
N PHE A 140 -19.64 -4.41 10.13
CA PHE A 140 -18.90 -5.67 10.11
C PHE A 140 -19.79 -6.84 9.66
N PHE A 141 -20.94 -7.04 10.32
CA PHE A 141 -21.87 -8.12 9.99
C PHE A 141 -22.54 -7.95 8.63
N LYS A 142 -22.78 -6.70 8.20
CA LYS A 142 -23.27 -6.44 6.85
C LYS A 142 -22.30 -6.96 5.79
N ARG A 143 -20.98 -6.76 5.96
CA ARG A 143 -19.97 -7.27 5.02
C ARG A 143 -19.95 -8.80 4.96
N ILE A 144 -20.18 -9.48 6.08
CA ILE A 144 -20.29 -10.95 6.12
C ILE A 144 -21.54 -11.38 5.33
N LYS A 145 -22.69 -10.74 5.58
CA LYS A 145 -23.95 -11.06 4.91
C LYS A 145 -23.91 -10.80 3.40
N ASP A 146 -23.21 -9.76 2.98
CA ASP A 146 -23.07 -9.40 1.57
C ASP A 146 -22.10 -10.33 0.81
N ALA A 147 -21.37 -11.20 1.51
CA ALA A 147 -20.46 -12.16 0.90
C ALA A 147 -21.24 -13.29 0.19
N LYS A 148 -20.88 -13.55 -1.07
CA LYS A 148 -21.54 -14.55 -1.91
C LYS A 148 -20.62 -15.71 -2.27
N GLU A 149 -19.96 -16.26 -1.25
CA GLU A 149 -19.05 -17.39 -1.41
C GLU A 149 -19.75 -18.73 -1.14
N VAL A 150 -19.35 -19.77 -1.88
CA VAL A 150 -19.98 -21.11 -1.81
C VAL A 150 -19.92 -21.69 -0.40
N PHE A 151 -18.81 -21.53 0.30
CA PHE A 151 -18.64 -22.05 1.66
C PHE A 151 -19.48 -21.30 2.70
N ILE A 152 -19.77 -20.01 2.48
CA ILE A 152 -20.70 -19.25 3.35
C ILE A 152 -22.11 -19.78 3.16
N LYS A 153 -22.55 -19.91 1.90
CA LYS A 153 -23.87 -20.45 1.57
C LYS A 153 -24.04 -21.86 2.13
N HIS A 154 -23.04 -22.73 1.96
CA HIS A 154 -23.07 -24.07 2.51
C HIS A 154 -23.23 -24.08 4.04
N TYR A 155 -22.53 -23.20 4.75
CA TYR A 155 -22.71 -23.05 6.19
C TYR A 155 -24.14 -22.62 6.55
N GLU A 156 -24.68 -21.61 5.87
CA GLU A 156 -26.04 -21.09 6.11
C GLU A 156 -27.13 -22.12 5.82
N GLU A 157 -26.91 -23.03 4.87
CA GLU A 157 -27.83 -24.14 4.56
C GLU A 157 -27.71 -25.32 5.52
N THR A 158 -26.52 -25.53 6.10
CA THR A 158 -26.21 -26.70 6.95
C THR A 158 -26.48 -26.43 8.44
N TYR A 159 -26.20 -25.22 8.91
CA TYR A 159 -26.22 -24.88 10.32
C TYR A 159 -27.21 -23.76 10.64
N SER A 160 -28.11 -24.01 11.60
CA SER A 160 -29.04 -23.00 12.13
C SER A 160 -28.44 -22.16 13.27
N PHE A 161 -27.39 -22.68 13.94
CA PHE A 161 -26.67 -22.00 15.01
C PHE A 161 -25.20 -22.45 15.09
N PRO A 162 -24.24 -21.55 15.37
CA PRO A 162 -24.38 -20.09 15.45
C PRO A 162 -24.73 -19.44 14.10
N LYS A 163 -25.43 -18.29 14.16
CA LYS A 163 -25.97 -17.58 12.98
C LYS A 163 -24.94 -17.28 11.89
N HIS A 164 -23.69 -17.04 12.27
CA HIS A 164 -22.61 -16.74 11.34
C HIS A 164 -21.56 -17.86 11.33
N PRO A 165 -20.86 -18.08 10.21
CA PRO A 165 -19.74 -19.01 10.13
C PRO A 165 -18.64 -18.70 11.16
N PRO A 166 -17.79 -19.67 11.52
CA PRO A 166 -16.65 -19.43 12.39
C PRO A 166 -15.66 -18.43 11.75
N SER A 167 -14.82 -17.82 12.60
CA SER A 167 -13.92 -16.73 12.21
C SER A 167 -12.98 -17.09 11.05
N TRP A 168 -12.45 -18.30 10.96
CA TRP A 168 -11.58 -18.70 9.84
C TRP A 168 -12.31 -18.69 8.49
N MET A 169 -13.62 -18.97 8.44
CA MET A 169 -14.41 -18.83 7.21
C MET A 169 -14.67 -17.36 6.90
N ILE A 170 -15.01 -16.56 7.91
CA ILE A 170 -15.25 -15.12 7.74
C ILE A 170 -13.98 -14.40 7.25
N THR A 171 -12.79 -14.87 7.64
CA THR A 171 -11.53 -14.28 7.17
C THR A 171 -11.32 -14.31 5.67
N GLU A 172 -11.98 -15.22 4.96
CA GLU A 172 -11.88 -15.36 3.51
C GLU A 172 -12.79 -14.37 2.75
N VAL A 173 -13.77 -13.75 3.41
CA VAL A 173 -14.73 -12.83 2.76
C VAL A 173 -14.54 -11.37 3.14
N LEU A 174 -13.76 -11.09 4.18
CA LEU A 174 -13.49 -9.73 4.65
C LEU A 174 -12.20 -9.17 4.07
N THR A 175 -12.22 -7.87 3.77
CA THR A 175 -11.06 -7.16 3.21
C THR A 175 -9.95 -6.91 4.23
N PHE A 176 -8.71 -6.71 3.77
CA PHE A 176 -7.61 -6.23 4.62
C PHE A 176 -7.99 -5.07 5.55
N GLY A 177 -8.71 -4.07 5.01
CA GLY A 177 -9.09 -2.89 5.79
C GLY A 177 -10.06 -3.21 6.91
N THR A 178 -10.96 -4.18 6.71
CA THR A 178 -11.86 -4.67 7.75
C THR A 178 -11.07 -5.38 8.85
N TRP A 179 -10.10 -6.23 8.51
CA TRP A 179 -9.25 -6.90 9.50
C TRP A 179 -8.28 -5.96 10.22
N SER A 180 -7.71 -4.99 9.52
CA SER A 180 -6.89 -3.94 10.12
C SER A 180 -7.69 -3.14 11.16
N LYS A 181 -8.96 -2.84 10.87
CA LYS A 181 -9.85 -2.16 11.81
C LYS A 181 -10.26 -3.09 12.97
N ALA A 182 -10.62 -4.34 12.68
CA ALA A 182 -10.95 -5.31 13.74
C ALA A 182 -9.78 -5.50 14.71
N TYR A 183 -8.54 -5.59 14.20
CA TYR A 183 -7.33 -5.62 15.03
C TYR A 183 -7.23 -4.41 15.96
N SER A 184 -7.49 -3.18 15.48
CA SER A 184 -7.37 -1.98 16.32
C SER A 184 -8.41 -1.91 17.45
N GLU A 185 -9.54 -2.60 17.29
CA GLU A 185 -10.62 -2.66 18.27
C GLU A 185 -10.48 -3.81 19.27
N LEU A 186 -9.47 -4.69 19.14
CA LEU A 186 -9.25 -5.77 20.11
C LEU A 186 -8.74 -5.21 21.45
N GLN A 187 -8.86 -6.00 22.52
CA GLN A 187 -8.21 -5.68 23.78
C GLN A 187 -6.68 -5.60 23.62
N SER A 188 -6.04 -4.73 24.41
CA SER A 188 -4.59 -4.48 24.31
C SER A 188 -3.74 -5.75 24.50
N SER A 189 -4.20 -6.70 25.32
CA SER A 189 -3.51 -7.97 25.53
C SER A 189 -3.50 -8.84 24.27
N ASP A 190 -4.61 -8.85 23.52
CA ASP A 190 -4.76 -9.61 22.27
C ASP A 190 -4.00 -8.94 21.13
N GLN A 191 -4.06 -7.59 21.02
CA GLN A 191 -3.24 -6.85 20.07
C GLN A 191 -1.75 -7.11 20.27
N LYS A 192 -1.26 -7.11 21.52
CA LYS A 192 0.14 -7.43 21.84
C LYS A 192 0.53 -8.85 21.42
N HIS A 193 -0.34 -9.83 21.66
CA HIS A 193 -0.06 -11.21 21.28
C HIS A 193 0.10 -11.35 19.77
N ILE A 194 -0.85 -10.79 19.00
CA ILE A 194 -0.84 -10.82 17.55
C ILE A 194 0.38 -10.06 16.99
N ALA A 195 0.64 -8.83 17.45
CA ALA A 195 1.78 -8.03 17.00
C ALA A 195 3.13 -8.76 17.19
N LYS A 196 3.27 -9.51 18.29
CA LYS A 196 4.48 -10.29 18.58
C LYS A 196 4.74 -11.40 17.55
N LYS A 197 3.71 -11.97 16.92
CA LYS A 197 3.89 -12.95 15.82
C LYS A 197 4.63 -12.33 14.62
N PHE A 198 4.49 -11.02 14.43
CA PHE A 198 5.21 -10.22 13.42
C PHE A 198 6.51 -9.59 13.94
N GLY A 199 6.97 -9.94 15.14
CA GLY A 199 8.17 -9.34 15.72
C GLY A 199 8.01 -7.90 16.20
N VAL A 200 6.78 -7.37 16.27
CA VAL A 200 6.50 -5.99 16.70
C VAL A 200 5.99 -5.98 18.15
N ASN A 201 6.65 -5.22 19.02
CA ASN A 201 6.30 -5.18 20.46
C ASN A 201 5.28 -4.09 20.83
N SER A 202 5.08 -3.10 19.97
CA SER A 202 4.20 -1.97 20.24
C SER A 202 2.90 -2.10 19.45
N ILE A 203 1.76 -2.09 20.17
CA ILE A 203 0.42 -2.09 19.59
C ILE A 203 0.28 -0.93 18.61
N ASP A 204 0.59 0.28 19.06
CA ASP A 204 0.52 1.52 18.30
C ASP A 204 1.30 1.47 16.98
N VAL A 205 2.50 0.89 17.01
CA VAL A 205 3.31 0.71 15.81
C VAL A 205 2.61 -0.23 14.86
N MET A 206 2.20 -1.40 15.33
CA MET A 206 1.53 -2.41 14.49
C MET A 206 0.23 -1.89 13.89
N THR A 207 -0.62 -1.24 14.69
CA THR A 207 -1.87 -0.61 14.24
C THR A 207 -1.59 0.44 13.16
N SER A 208 -0.58 1.28 13.35
CA SER A 208 -0.20 2.28 12.34
C SER A 208 0.29 1.65 11.03
N TRP A 209 1.00 0.51 11.11
CA TRP A 209 1.53 -0.18 9.94
C TRP A 209 0.42 -0.84 9.14
N PHE A 210 -0.51 -1.54 9.79
CA PHE A 210 -1.67 -2.12 9.10
C PHE A 210 -2.56 -1.05 8.45
N HIS A 211 -2.79 0.09 9.11
CA HIS A 211 -3.51 1.20 8.48
C HIS A 211 -2.75 1.78 7.28
N SER A 212 -1.42 1.95 7.40
CA SER A 212 -0.61 2.47 6.29
C SER A 212 -0.61 1.54 5.08
N LEU A 213 -0.48 0.24 5.32
CA LEU A 213 -0.52 -0.79 4.28
C LEU A 213 -1.91 -0.97 3.69
N THR A 214 -2.98 -0.87 4.49
CA THR A 214 -4.36 -0.87 3.98
C THR A 214 -4.57 0.29 2.99
N HIS A 215 -4.10 1.49 3.35
CA HIS A 215 -4.18 2.64 2.45
C HIS A 215 -3.35 2.42 1.17
N LEU A 216 -2.12 1.91 1.29
CA LEU A 216 -1.29 1.60 0.13
C LEU A 216 -1.93 0.53 -0.77
N ARG A 217 -2.48 -0.54 -0.20
CA ARG A 217 -3.23 -1.58 -0.88
C ARG A 217 -4.37 -0.99 -1.70
N ASN A 218 -5.17 -0.12 -1.08
CA ASN A 218 -6.31 0.52 -1.74
C ASN A 218 -5.85 1.45 -2.88
N LEU A 219 -4.75 2.20 -2.70
CA LEU A 219 -4.18 2.97 -3.80
C LEU A 219 -3.81 2.06 -4.97
N CYS A 220 -3.15 0.93 -4.70
CA CYS A 220 -2.74 0.00 -5.74
C CYS A 220 -3.94 -0.67 -6.44
N ALA A 221 -4.89 -1.20 -5.67
CA ALA A 221 -6.08 -1.89 -6.15
C ALA A 221 -7.01 -0.97 -6.95
N HIS A 222 -7.10 0.31 -6.60
CA HIS A 222 -7.84 1.32 -7.36
C HIS A 222 -7.00 1.99 -8.47
N HIS A 223 -5.83 1.44 -8.79
CA HIS A 223 -4.93 1.90 -9.86
C HIS A 223 -4.50 3.37 -9.74
N ASN A 224 -4.42 3.89 -8.51
CA ASN A 224 -3.92 5.22 -8.23
C ASN A 224 -2.41 5.25 -8.40
N ARG A 225 -1.87 6.41 -8.81
CA ARG A 225 -0.43 6.60 -8.87
C ARG A 225 0.20 6.41 -7.48
N VAL A 226 1.21 5.55 -7.35
CA VAL A 226 1.95 5.35 -6.09
C VAL A 226 3.40 5.79 -6.22
N TRP A 227 3.96 5.74 -7.43
CA TRP A 227 5.23 6.36 -7.77
C TRP A 227 5.23 7.85 -7.44
N ASN A 228 6.27 8.26 -6.71
CA ASN A 228 6.55 9.66 -6.35
C ASN A 228 5.31 10.40 -5.84
N ARG A 229 4.53 9.72 -4.98
CA ARG A 229 3.36 10.26 -4.30
C ARG A 229 3.70 10.55 -2.85
N ASP A 230 3.43 11.78 -2.44
CA ASP A 230 3.38 12.13 -1.02
C ASP A 230 2.11 11.55 -0.37
N MET A 231 2.30 10.81 0.71
CA MET A 231 1.29 10.13 1.51
C MET A 231 1.26 10.72 2.92
N HIS A 232 0.46 11.77 3.09
CA HIS A 232 0.31 12.50 4.36
C HIS A 232 -0.72 11.89 5.32
N VAL A 233 -1.50 10.90 4.87
CA VAL A 233 -2.47 10.18 5.69
C VAL A 233 -1.89 8.81 6.04
N PHE A 234 -2.22 8.30 7.24
CA PHE A 234 -1.75 7.00 7.73
C PHE A 234 -0.23 6.86 7.65
N ILE A 235 0.48 7.85 8.22
CA ILE A 235 1.95 7.83 8.33
C ILE A 235 2.32 6.72 9.31
N PRO A 236 3.18 5.76 8.92
CA PRO A 236 3.56 4.68 9.81
C PRO A 236 4.41 5.21 10.97
N LYS A 237 4.18 4.70 12.18
CA LYS A 237 5.03 5.01 13.34
C LYS A 237 6.40 4.37 13.17
N ASP A 238 7.38 5.00 13.81
CA ASP A 238 8.79 4.61 13.77
C ASP A 238 9.13 3.48 14.73
N THR A 239 10.27 2.84 14.50
CA THR A 239 10.89 1.88 15.41
C THR A 239 12.39 2.04 15.34
N ASP A 240 13.11 1.69 16.41
CA ASP A 240 14.57 1.85 16.43
C ASP A 240 15.27 1.05 15.31
N PHE A 241 14.75 -0.13 14.98
CA PHE A 241 15.32 -0.99 13.93
C PHE A 241 14.98 -0.55 12.49
N LEU A 242 14.02 0.36 12.29
CA LEU A 242 13.71 0.98 10.99
C LEU A 242 14.05 2.48 10.95
N LYS A 243 14.65 3.03 11.99
CA LYS A 243 14.83 4.48 12.16
C LYS A 243 15.56 5.15 11.00
N GLU A 244 16.56 4.48 10.44
CA GLU A 244 17.29 4.99 9.26
C GLU A 244 16.42 5.08 7.99
N HIS A 245 15.45 4.17 7.88
CA HIS A 245 14.50 4.07 6.76
C HIS A 245 13.31 5.03 6.89
N MET A 246 13.09 5.58 8.09
CA MET A 246 11.93 6.39 8.45
C MET A 246 12.21 7.90 8.44
N LYS A 247 13.26 8.37 7.78
CA LYS A 247 13.57 9.82 7.67
C LYS A 247 12.53 10.59 6.85
N GLN A 248 11.98 9.96 5.81
CA GLN A 248 10.97 10.55 4.92
C GLN A 248 9.64 9.80 5.01
N LYS A 249 8.99 9.87 6.19
CA LYS A 249 7.82 9.03 6.52
C LYS A 249 6.61 9.24 5.62
N ASN A 250 6.52 10.32 4.85
CA ASN A 250 5.43 10.60 3.91
C ASN A 250 5.65 9.98 2.52
N THR A 251 6.75 9.29 2.28
CA THR A 251 7.07 8.73 0.95
C THR A 251 6.61 7.28 0.81
N ILE A 252 6.65 6.75 -0.42
CA ILE A 252 6.38 5.33 -0.68
C ILE A 252 7.43 4.44 0.00
N TYR A 253 8.68 4.89 0.11
CA TYR A 253 9.77 4.10 0.67
C TYR A 253 9.51 3.66 2.12
N SER A 254 8.96 4.53 2.97
CA SER A 254 8.63 4.14 4.36
C SER A 254 7.59 3.02 4.43
N ARG A 255 6.66 2.97 3.46
CA ARG A 255 5.66 1.88 3.36
C ARG A 255 6.29 0.60 2.84
N LEU A 256 7.21 0.68 1.88
CA LEU A 256 7.94 -0.50 1.41
C LEU A 256 8.80 -1.11 2.52
N CYS A 257 9.36 -0.28 3.41
CA CYS A 257 10.20 -0.78 4.50
C CYS A 257 9.39 -1.57 5.53
N ILE A 258 8.23 -1.07 5.95
CA ILE A 258 7.34 -1.83 6.85
C ILE A 258 6.74 -3.05 6.14
N LEU A 259 6.47 -2.94 4.82
CA LEU A 259 5.96 -4.04 4.02
C LEU A 259 6.98 -5.16 3.94
N LYS A 260 8.24 -4.84 3.59
CA LYS A 260 9.36 -5.77 3.56
C LYS A 260 9.56 -6.45 4.90
N TYR A 261 9.58 -5.67 5.99
CA TYR A 261 9.76 -6.22 7.32
C TYR A 261 8.66 -7.22 7.69
N LEU A 262 7.39 -6.87 7.45
CA LEU A 262 6.27 -7.74 7.77
C LEU A 262 6.20 -8.96 6.85
N SER A 263 6.46 -8.79 5.54
CA SER A 263 6.42 -9.90 4.59
C SER A 263 7.54 -10.90 4.84
N ASP A 264 8.71 -10.48 5.32
CA ASP A 264 9.80 -11.38 5.74
C ASP A 264 9.45 -12.26 6.95
N GLN A 265 8.50 -11.85 7.79
CA GLN A 265 8.05 -12.69 8.91
C GLN A 265 7.14 -13.84 8.45
N ILE A 266 6.60 -13.74 7.24
CA ILE A 266 5.67 -14.68 6.64
C ILE A 266 6.47 -15.48 5.62
N ASP A 267 6.99 -16.63 6.07
CA ASP A 267 7.98 -17.48 5.39
C ASP A 267 7.45 -18.16 4.11
N ILE A 268 7.11 -17.35 3.11
CA ILE A 268 6.58 -17.76 1.79
C ILE A 268 7.37 -16.99 0.72
N SER A 269 8.71 -17.00 0.82
CA SER A 269 9.57 -16.05 0.11
C SER A 269 9.39 -16.12 -1.41
N ASP A 270 9.00 -14.99 -1.97
CA ASP A 270 9.47 -14.56 -3.28
C ASP A 270 10.58 -13.51 -3.05
N ASN A 271 11.46 -13.32 -4.01
CA ASN A 271 12.61 -12.43 -3.86
C ASN A 271 12.18 -10.95 -4.01
N PHE A 272 11.44 -10.37 -3.05
CA PHE A 272 10.96 -8.98 -3.11
C PHE A 272 12.08 -8.00 -3.49
N LEU A 273 13.25 -8.10 -2.84
CA LEU A 273 14.41 -7.27 -3.17
C LEU A 273 14.79 -7.39 -4.65
N GLY A 274 15.01 -8.61 -5.14
CA GLY A 274 15.44 -8.85 -6.52
C GLY A 274 14.40 -8.41 -7.54
N ARG A 275 13.11 -8.56 -7.24
CA ARG A 275 12.03 -8.07 -8.11
C ARG A 275 12.00 -6.55 -8.15
N LEU A 276 12.17 -5.90 -7.01
CA LEU A 276 12.24 -4.44 -6.92
C LEU A 276 13.47 -3.90 -7.65
N GLN A 277 14.63 -4.53 -7.48
CA GLN A 277 15.85 -4.22 -8.22
C GLN A 277 15.65 -4.37 -9.73
N LYS A 278 15.08 -5.50 -10.18
CA LYS A 278 14.77 -5.74 -11.60
C LYS A 278 13.83 -4.67 -12.16
N LEU A 279 12.83 -4.24 -11.40
CA LEU A 279 11.92 -3.18 -11.80
C LEU A 279 12.65 -1.83 -11.95
N PHE A 280 13.54 -1.47 -11.02
CA PHE A 280 14.32 -0.24 -11.09
C PHE A 280 15.40 -0.27 -12.18
N LEU A 281 15.99 -1.43 -12.48
CA LEU A 281 16.94 -1.59 -13.58
C LEU A 281 16.29 -1.32 -14.95
N ASN A 282 15.01 -1.66 -15.11
CA ASN A 282 14.24 -1.42 -16.34
C ASN A 282 13.44 -0.11 -16.30
N ALA A 283 13.69 0.76 -15.32
CA ALA A 283 12.93 1.98 -15.13
C ALA A 283 13.29 3.05 -16.18
N PRO A 284 12.33 3.87 -16.62
CA PRO A 284 12.62 5.04 -17.45
C PRO A 284 13.59 6.00 -16.73
N ALA A 285 14.46 6.69 -17.48
CA ALA A 285 15.51 7.56 -16.92
C ALA A 285 15.01 8.68 -16.00
N ILE A 286 13.72 9.06 -16.11
CA ILE A 286 13.09 10.06 -15.22
C ILE A 286 12.89 9.55 -13.79
N ILE A 287 12.92 8.23 -13.59
CA ILE A 287 12.76 7.60 -12.27
C ILE A 287 13.99 7.87 -11.43
N ASN A 288 13.77 8.44 -10.25
CA ASN A 288 14.81 8.69 -9.26
C ASN A 288 14.32 8.19 -7.90
N SER A 289 14.92 7.12 -7.41
CA SER A 289 14.58 6.49 -6.13
C SER A 289 14.69 7.47 -4.94
N LYS A 290 15.62 8.43 -4.98
CA LYS A 290 15.75 9.45 -3.92
C LYS A 290 14.50 10.31 -3.79
N THR A 291 13.85 10.65 -4.92
CA THR A 291 12.58 11.41 -4.90
C THR A 291 11.41 10.59 -4.38
N MET A 292 11.53 9.26 -4.43
CA MET A 292 10.59 8.31 -3.83
C MET A 292 10.89 8.03 -2.35
N GLY A 293 11.89 8.70 -1.77
CA GLY A 293 12.26 8.60 -0.36
C GLY A 293 13.32 7.55 -0.03
N PHE A 294 13.83 6.82 -1.02
CA PHE A 294 14.86 5.80 -0.79
C PHE A 294 16.16 6.47 -0.29
N ILE A 295 16.81 5.80 0.66
CA ILE A 295 18.14 6.20 1.14
C ILE A 295 19.23 5.64 0.23
N ASP A 296 20.42 6.22 0.30
CA ASP A 296 21.58 5.72 -0.44
C ASP A 296 21.93 4.30 -0.01
N ASN A 297 22.24 3.43 -0.98
CA ASN A 297 22.57 2.01 -0.77
C ASN A 297 21.51 1.24 0.05
N TRP A 298 20.23 1.60 -0.08
CA TRP A 298 19.14 0.94 0.65
C TRP A 298 19.15 -0.58 0.48
N GLU A 299 19.51 -1.08 -0.69
CA GLU A 299 19.58 -2.51 -1.01
C GLU A 299 20.64 -3.27 -0.19
N LYS A 300 21.59 -2.54 0.42
CA LYS A 300 22.67 -3.10 1.24
C LYS A 300 22.38 -3.02 2.74
N THR A 301 21.27 -2.42 3.17
CA THR A 301 20.95 -2.30 4.61
C THR A 301 20.47 -3.63 5.18
N ALA A 302 20.47 -3.74 6.50
CA ALA A 302 20.06 -4.97 7.20
C ALA A 302 18.62 -5.39 6.87
N LEU A 303 17.72 -4.44 6.64
CA LEU A 303 16.32 -4.72 6.27
C LEU A 303 16.21 -5.43 4.90
N TRP A 304 17.02 -4.99 3.94
CA TRP A 304 16.87 -5.41 2.54
C TRP A 304 17.73 -6.59 2.17
N ARG A 305 18.78 -6.92 2.94
CA ARG A 305 19.56 -8.14 2.72
C ARG A 305 18.70 -9.39 2.94
N PRO A 306 18.89 -10.45 2.15
CA PRO A 306 18.27 -11.74 2.43
C PRO A 306 18.76 -12.20 3.81
N THR A 307 17.84 -12.40 4.75
CA THR A 307 18.18 -13.11 5.98
C THR A 307 18.37 -14.57 5.61
N PRO A 308 19.53 -15.21 5.88
CA PRO A 308 19.64 -16.65 5.71
C PRO A 308 18.52 -17.31 6.53
N VAL A 309 17.71 -18.15 5.88
CA VAL A 309 16.52 -18.83 6.43
C VAL A 309 16.81 -19.52 7.77
N LEU A 310 18.06 -19.92 8.01
CA LEU A 310 18.54 -20.54 9.25
C LEU A 310 18.63 -19.60 10.47
N ALA A 311 18.57 -18.28 10.30
CA ALA A 311 18.74 -17.32 11.39
C ALA A 311 17.44 -16.92 12.09
N SER A 312 16.26 -17.07 11.46
CA SER A 312 14.98 -16.69 12.07
C SER A 312 14.62 -17.59 13.26
N GLN A 313 14.93 -18.88 13.20
CA GLN A 313 14.80 -19.81 14.32
C GLN A 313 15.94 -19.71 15.33
N LYS A 314 17.21 -19.61 14.89
CA LYS A 314 18.37 -19.53 15.80
C LYS A 314 18.43 -18.22 16.60
N VAL A 315 18.08 -17.08 16.00
CA VAL A 315 18.02 -15.80 16.73
C VAL A 315 16.85 -15.78 17.72
N ARG A 316 15.70 -16.41 17.39
CA ARG A 316 14.58 -16.59 18.33
C ARG A 316 14.94 -17.51 19.49
N LEU A 317 15.69 -18.60 19.26
CA LEU A 317 16.20 -19.50 20.30
C LEU A 317 17.26 -18.83 21.19
N LEU A 318 18.24 -18.14 20.60
CA LEU A 318 19.30 -17.45 21.35
C LEU A 318 18.78 -16.29 22.21
N LEU A 319 17.74 -15.59 21.77
CA LEU A 319 17.08 -14.54 22.57
C LEU A 319 16.17 -15.13 23.67
N ALA A 320 15.67 -16.36 23.51
CA ALA A 320 14.91 -17.07 24.53
C ALA A 320 15.82 -17.66 25.63
N GLU A 321 16.98 -18.21 25.25
CA GLU A 321 17.97 -18.76 26.20
C GLU A 321 18.66 -17.67 27.03
N LYS A 322 19.01 -16.53 26.44
CA LYS A 322 19.56 -15.37 27.19
C LYS A 322 18.59 -14.77 28.21
N ARG A 323 17.28 -15.02 28.07
CA ARG A 323 16.25 -14.58 29.03
C ARG A 323 15.98 -15.60 30.13
N ARG A 324 16.29 -16.88 29.92
CA ARG A 324 16.19 -17.93 30.95
C ARG A 324 17.42 -18.03 31.85
N GLY A 325 18.58 -17.53 31.41
CA GLY A 325 19.82 -17.51 32.21
C GLY A 325 20.04 -16.26 33.07
N ARG A 326 19.00 -15.46 33.35
CA ARG A 326 19.06 -14.26 34.21
C ARG A 326 17.98 -14.23 35.30
N SER A 327 17.47 -15.39 35.70
CA SER A 327 16.66 -15.55 36.92
C SER A 327 17.52 -16.01 38.07
#